data_AF-A0A0D6ZC63-F1
#
_entry.id   AF-A0A0D6ZC63-F1
#
_cell.length_a   1.000
_cell.length_b   1.000
_cell.length_c   1.000
_cell.angle_alpha   90.00
_cell.angle_beta   90.00
_cell.angle_gamma   90.00
#
_symmetry.space_group_name_H-M   'P 1'
#
loop_
_entity.id
_entity.type
_entity.pdbx_description
1 polymer ?
#
loop_
_entity_poly.entity_id
_entity_poly.type
_entity_poly.pdbx_seq_one_letter_code
_entity_poly.pdbx_strand_id
1 'polypeptide(L)'
;MLFYYLALLNLADAALTVAGVESSRITEANPLMETLYVNDIGLFLALKVLLSVALVLFVLYKKVPQSKFVKGLTMLAAVSYTTVIGLHSLWLVQLA
;
A
#
# COMPACT_ATOMS: atom_id res chain seq x y z
N MET A 1 12.53 5.48 9.67
CA MET A 1 12.91 4.47 8.66
C MET A 1 11.72 3.64 8.21
N LEU A 2 11.08 2.82 9.07
CA LEU A 2 9.95 1.96 8.66
C LEU A 2 8.76 2.68 8.01
N PHE A 3 8.43 3.89 8.47
CA PHE A 3 7.32 4.69 7.91
C PHE A 3 7.58 5.15 6.47
N TYR A 4 8.83 5.53 6.14
CA TYR A 4 9.19 5.86 4.75
C TYR A 4 9.11 4.62 3.84
N TYR A 5 9.54 3.47 4.36
CA TYR A 5 9.43 2.20 3.66
C TYR A 5 7.96 1.82 3.39
N LEU A 6 7.08 1.94 4.40
CA LEU A 6 5.64 1.73 4.24
C LEU A 6 5.00 2.71 3.25
N ALA A 7 5.41 3.98 3.28
CA ALA A 7 4.92 4.98 2.33
C ALA A 7 5.30 4.62 0.88
N LEU A 8 6.53 4.14 0.66
CA LEU A 8 6.98 3.68 -0.65
C LEU A 8 6.24 2.42 -1.09
N LEU A 9 6.10 1.43 -0.20
CA LEU A 9 5.36 0.21 -0.48
C LEU A 9 3.89 0.50 -0.82
N ASN A 10 3.24 1.43 -0.11
CA ASN A 10 1.86 1.81 -0.40
C ASN A 10 1.70 2.48 -1.79
N LEU A 11 2.72 3.19 -2.28
CA LEU A 11 2.73 3.73 -3.64
C LEU A 11 3.02 2.64 -4.68
N ALA A 12 3.97 1.74 -4.40
CA ALA A 12 4.28 0.62 -5.28
C ALA A 12 3.07 -0.32 -5.44
N ASP A 13 2.38 -0.60 -4.35
CA ASP A 13 1.12 -1.36 -4.33
C ASP A 13 0.06 -0.70 -5.22
N ALA A 14 -0.13 0.62 -5.11
CA ALA A 14 -1.05 1.35 -5.98
C ALA A 14 -0.70 1.21 -7.48
N ALA A 15 0.59 1.30 -7.84
CA ALA A 15 1.03 1.11 -9.22
C ALA A 15 0.80 -0.33 -9.72
N LEU A 16 1.05 -1.33 -8.86
CA LEU A 16 0.84 -2.74 -9.20
C LEU A 16 -0.65 -3.08 -9.32
N THR A 17 -1.52 -2.55 -8.45
CA THR A 17 -2.98 -2.71 -8.56
C THR A 17 -3.49 -2.11 -9.86
N VAL A 18 -3.11 -0.87 -10.20
CA VAL A 18 -3.53 -0.25 -11.47
C VAL A 18 -3.05 -1.08 -12.67
N ALA A 19 -1.76 -1.42 -12.71
CA ALA A 19 -1.20 -2.20 -13.82
C ALA A 19 -1.86 -3.58 -13.97
N GLY A 20 -2.13 -4.24 -12.86
CA GLY A 20 -2.69 -5.58 -12.85
C GLY A 20 -4.20 -5.64 -13.07
N VAL A 21 -4.97 -4.65 -12.61
CA VAL A 21 -6.41 -4.54 -12.87
C VAL A 21 -6.66 -4.12 -14.33
N GLU A 22 -5.91 -3.16 -14.86
CA GLU A 22 -6.03 -2.77 -16.28
C GLU A 22 -5.69 -3.93 -17.23
N SER A 23 -4.77 -4.80 -16.84
CA SER A 23 -4.45 -6.01 -17.61
C SER A 23 -5.36 -7.21 -17.30
N SER A 24 -6.39 -7.03 -16.46
CA SER A 24 -7.32 -8.09 -16.01
C SER A 24 -6.62 -9.32 -15.41
N ARG A 25 -5.43 -9.13 -14.84
CA ARG A 25 -4.58 -10.19 -14.26
C ARG A 25 -4.81 -10.39 -12.77
N ILE A 26 -5.29 -9.36 -12.08
CA ILE A 26 -5.58 -9.38 -10.65
C ILE A 26 -6.88 -8.62 -10.37
N THR A 27 -7.58 -9.04 -9.32
CA THR A 27 -8.72 -8.33 -8.74
C THR A 27 -8.35 -7.80 -7.36
N GLU A 28 -8.84 -6.61 -7.03
CA GLU A 28 -8.57 -5.98 -5.74
C GLU A 28 -9.33 -6.71 -4.63
N ALA A 29 -8.63 -7.41 -3.74
CA ALA A 29 -9.25 -8.22 -2.70
C ALA A 29 -9.80 -7.38 -1.52
N ASN A 30 -9.44 -6.10 -1.43
CA ASN A 30 -9.90 -5.20 -0.40
C ASN A 30 -11.22 -4.52 -0.85
N PRO A 31 -12.39 -4.86 -0.26
CA PRO A 31 -13.68 -4.38 -0.73
C PRO A 31 -13.81 -2.84 -0.73
N LEU A 32 -13.15 -2.17 0.21
CA LEU A 32 -13.13 -0.70 0.28
C LEU A 32 -12.34 -0.12 -0.91
N MET A 33 -11.16 -0.68 -1.18
CA MET A 33 -10.31 -0.20 -2.27
C MET A 33 -10.87 -0.56 -3.64
N GLU A 34 -11.50 -1.73 -3.75
CA GLU A 34 -12.24 -2.15 -4.95
C GLU A 34 -13.38 -1.18 -5.24
N THR A 35 -14.19 -0.83 -4.23
CA THR A 35 -15.27 0.15 -4.39
C THR A 35 -14.75 1.51 -4.83
N LEU A 36 -13.62 1.97 -4.26
CA LEU A 36 -12.98 3.23 -4.68
C LEU A 36 -12.49 3.14 -6.12
N TYR A 37 -11.80 2.06 -6.48
CA TYR A 37 -11.24 1.85 -7.82
C TYR A 37 -12.34 1.79 -8.90
N VAL A 38 -13.42 1.06 -8.64
CA VAL A 38 -14.54 0.90 -9.58
C VAL A 38 -15.32 2.20 -9.75
N ASN A 39 -15.43 3.02 -8.70
CA ASN A 39 -16.10 4.33 -8.80
C ASN A 39 -15.23 5.36 -9.52
N ASP A 40 -13.97 5.53 -9.09
CA ASP A 40 -13.04 6.49 -9.65
C ASP A 40 -11.58 6.12 -9.30
N ILE A 41 -10.77 5.82 -10.32
CA ILE A 41 -9.36 5.46 -10.14
C ILE A 41 -8.54 6.59 -9.49
N GLY A 42 -8.95 7.85 -9.69
CA GLY A 42 -8.37 9.02 -9.05
C GLY A 42 -8.61 9.05 -7.54
N LEU A 43 -9.80 8.64 -7.06
CA LEU A 43 -10.08 8.50 -5.63
C LEU A 43 -9.21 7.40 -4.99
N PHE A 44 -9.03 6.27 -5.68
CA PHE A 44 -8.13 5.19 -5.24
C PHE A 44 -6.69 5.72 -5.07
N LEU A 45 -6.17 6.40 -6.10
CA LEU A 45 -4.81 6.96 -6.09
C LEU A 45 -4.66 8.08 -5.04
N ALA A 46 -5.64 8.98 -4.94
CA ALA A 46 -5.63 10.08 -3.98
C ALA A 46 -5.56 9.56 -2.55
N LEU A 47 -6.33 8.53 -2.20
CA LEU A 47 -6.29 7.92 -0.88
C LEU A 47 -4.92 7.29 -0.59
N LYS A 48 -4.35 6.56 -1.56
CA LYS A 48 -3.02 5.95 -1.43
C LYS A 48 -1.94 7.03 -1.23
N VAL A 49 -1.96 8.10 -2.02
CA VAL A 49 -1.03 9.23 -1.86
C VAL A 49 -1.22 9.90 -0.50
N LEU A 50 -2.45 10.16 -0.08
CA LEU A 50 -2.75 10.80 1.21
C LEU A 50 -2.22 9.96 2.39
N LEU A 51 -2.39 8.64 2.34
CA LEU A 51 -1.84 7.72 3.35
C LEU A 51 -0.31 7.77 3.38
N SER A 52 0.36 7.73 2.22
CA SER A 52 1.81 7.85 2.14
C SER A 52 2.31 9.20 2.66
N VAL A 53 1.63 10.30 2.33
CA VAL A 53 1.93 11.64 2.86
C VAL A 53 1.73 11.68 4.37
N ALA A 54 0.64 11.13 4.90
CA ALA A 54 0.39 11.09 6.34
C ALA A 54 1.50 10.33 7.09
N LEU A 55 1.96 9.19 6.56
CA LEU A 55 3.08 8.43 7.11
C LEU A 55 4.38 9.27 7.13
N VAL A 56 4.66 10.00 6.06
CA VAL A 56 5.83 10.91 5.97
C VAL A 56 5.71 12.06 6.97
N LEU A 57 4.52 12.68 7.09
CA LEU A 57 4.27 13.77 8.04
C LEU A 57 4.47 13.32 9.49
N PHE A 58 4.03 12.10 9.86
CA PHE A 58 4.30 11.57 11.20
C PHE A 58 5.79 11.49 11.54
N VAL A 59 6.64 11.19 10.54
CA VAL A 59 8.09 11.19 10.71
C VAL A 59 8.63 12.62 10.83
N LEU A 60 8.21 13.53 9.94
CA LEU A 60 8.68 14.92 9.91
C LEU A 60 8.34 15.67 11.20
N TYR A 61 7.12 15.50 11.72
CA TYR A 61 6.71 16.13 12.97
C TYR A 61 7.24 15.42 14.23
N LYS A 62 8.05 14.37 14.08
CA LYS A 62 8.55 13.52 15.18
C LYS A 62 7.44 13.02 16.12
N LYS A 63 6.20 12.94 15.62
CA LYS A 63 5.03 12.41 16.34
C LYS A 63 4.93 10.89 16.20
N VAL A 64 6.06 10.23 15.88
CA VAL A 64 6.14 8.78 15.76
C VAL A 64 5.87 8.16 17.14
N PRO A 65 4.80 7.38 17.31
CA PRO A 65 4.49 6.78 18.60
C PRO A 65 5.63 5.85 19.04
N GLN A 66 6.23 6.13 20.21
CA GLN A 66 7.32 5.35 20.77
C GLN A 66 6.85 4.08 21.50
N SER A 67 5.53 3.83 21.54
CA SER A 67 4.97 2.65 22.19
C SER A 67 5.48 1.38 21.50
N LYS A 68 5.96 0.42 22.31
CA LYS A 68 6.39 -0.91 21.83
C LYS A 68 5.30 -1.60 21.01
N PHE A 69 4.03 -1.36 21.34
CA PHE A 69 2.88 -1.88 20.62
C PHE A 69 2.81 -1.32 19.19
N VAL A 70 2.92 0.00 19.04
CA VAL A 70 2.89 0.64 17.71
C VAL A 70 4.08 0.22 16.86
N LYS A 71 5.26 0.07 17.47
CA LYS A 71 6.45 -0.43 16.78
C LYS A 71 6.25 -1.86 16.27
N GLY A 72 5.68 -2.75 17.09
CA GLY A 72 5.32 -4.11 16.70
C GLY A 72 4.29 -4.15 15.57
N LEU A 73 3.23 -3.33 15.68
CA LEU A 73 2.20 -3.22 14.65
C LEU A 73 2.76 -2.71 13.32
N THR A 74 3.65 -1.71 13.36
CA THR A 74 4.30 -1.16 12.16
C THR A 74 5.21 -2.21 11.50
N MET A 75 5.89 -3.04 12.31
CA MET A 75 6.73 -4.12 11.80
C MET A 75 5.90 -5.25 11.17
N LEU A 76 4.80 -5.64 11.82
CA LEU A 76 3.85 -6.59 11.25
C LEU A 76 3.29 -6.06 9.92
N ALA A 77 2.86 -4.80 9.89
CA ALA A 77 2.37 -4.15 8.68
C ALA A 77 3.43 -4.16 7.56
N ALA A 78 4.69 -3.87 7.87
CA ALA A 78 5.78 -3.87 6.89
C ALA A 78 6.05 -5.27 6.32
N VAL A 79 6.03 -6.31 7.15
CA VAL A 79 6.18 -7.70 6.69
C VAL A 79 4.99 -8.10 5.81
N SER A 80 3.76 -7.87 6.27
CA SER A 80 2.55 -8.19 5.51
C SER A 80 2.53 -7.48 4.15
N TYR A 81 2.85 -6.19 4.10
CA TYR A 81 2.92 -5.43 2.84
C TYR A 81 4.02 -5.95 1.91
N THR A 82 5.18 -6.31 2.45
CA THR A 82 6.28 -6.87 1.64
C THR A 82 5.87 -8.21 1.02
N THR A 83 5.17 -9.06 1.78
CA THR A 83 4.62 -10.34 1.28
C THR A 83 3.58 -10.11 0.19
N VAL A 84 2.66 -9.17 0.39
CA VAL A 84 1.60 -8.85 -0.60
C VAL A 84 2.23 -8.33 -1.90
N ILE A 85 3.20 -7.43 -1.85
CA ILE A 85 3.91 -6.95 -3.04
C ILE A 85 4.69 -8.07 -3.74
N GLY A 86 5.30 -8.98 -2.97
CA GLY A 86 5.92 -10.18 -3.52
C GLY A 86 4.91 -11.06 -4.26
N LEU A 87 3.72 -11.23 -3.69
CA LEU A 87 2.63 -11.99 -4.30
C LEU A 87 2.12 -11.32 -5.59
N HIS A 88 1.92 -10.00 -5.58
CA HIS A 88 1.56 -9.23 -6.78
C HIS A 88 2.60 -9.38 -7.89
N SER A 89 3.89 -9.33 -7.53
CA SER A 89 4.99 -9.51 -8.48
C SER A 89 4.98 -10.92 -9.09
N LEU A 90 4.73 -11.96 -8.28
CA LEU A 90 4.59 -13.33 -8.76
C LEU A 90 3.37 -13.50 -9.66
N TRP A 91 2.21 -12.95 -9.28
CA TRP A 91 1.00 -13.03 -10.10
C TRP A 91 1.14 -12.30 -11.43
N LEU A 92 1.80 -11.13 -11.45
CA LEU A 92 2.09 -10.41 -12.68
C LEU A 92 3.03 -11.21 -13.60
N VAL A 93 4.07 -11.86 -13.05
CA VAL A 93 5.05 -12.63 -13.85
C VAL A 93 4.50 -13.99 -14.30
N GLN A 94 3.73 -14.66 -13.45
CA GLN A 94 3.26 -16.02 -13.70
C GLN A 94 2.00 -16.07 -14.58
N LEU A 95 1.28 -14.95 -14.70
CA LEU A 95 0.22 -14.81 -15.71
C LEU A 95 0.72 -14.19 -17.03
N ALA A 96 1.89 -13.54 -17.09
CA ALA A 96 2.44 -12.92 -18.31
C ALA A 96 2.89 -13.96 -19.35
#